data_AF-A0A226DYQ8-F1
#
_entry.id   AF-A0A226DYQ8-F1
#
_cell.length_a   1.000
_cell.length_b   1.000
_cell.length_c   1.000
_cell.angle_alpha   90.00
_cell.angle_beta   90.00
_cell.angle_gamma   90.00
#
_symmetry.space_group_name_H-M   'P 1'
#
loop_
_entity.id
_entity.type
_entity.pdbx_description
1 polymer ?
#
loop_
_entity_poly.entity_id
_entity_poly.type
_entity_poly.pdbx_seq_one_letter_code
_entity_poly.pdbx_strand_id
1 'polypeptide(L)'
;MYTLPTGARLFLTASLYMFNSASAQLLEAQYLDIYSAAANRAGNMVYFFDDNQKSNRQALQLDLNNFRVMFVGPPTLPIYNSYPNSVYTGEFIYILGGHVISTGADPIYTDGIYEFDPSTFESRFIQVANLPLRRSDSIFLLAPAMVFVPHSNRIYCFGGVELTDDLPIFLDYVFFIDLTPLRDQNVSASSLIAEPL
;
A
#
# COMPACT_ATOMS: atom_id res chain seq x y z
N MET A 1 -33.83 -25.97 36.55
CA MET A 1 -32.63 -26.62 35.97
C MET A 1 -33.10 -27.22 34.65
N TYR A 2 -32.90 -26.50 33.54
CA TYR A 2 -33.24 -26.95 32.20
C TYR A 2 -32.04 -26.69 31.28
N THR A 3 -31.54 -27.75 30.66
CA THR A 3 -30.46 -27.74 29.68
C THR A 3 -31.04 -27.40 28.30
N LEU A 4 -30.47 -26.41 27.61
CA LEU A 4 -30.78 -26.10 26.21
C LEU A 4 -29.85 -26.88 25.27
N PRO A 5 -30.32 -27.37 24.11
CA PRO A 5 -29.45 -27.98 23.12
C PRO A 5 -28.68 -26.92 22.34
N THR A 6 -27.41 -27.24 22.15
CA THR A 6 -26.44 -26.61 21.27
C THR A 6 -26.92 -26.51 19.83
N GLY A 7 -26.72 -25.35 19.18
CA GLY A 7 -26.37 -25.35 17.76
C GLY A 7 -27.17 -24.48 16.78
N ALA A 8 -27.95 -23.49 17.20
CA ALA A 8 -28.55 -22.53 16.27
C ALA A 8 -27.89 -21.14 16.40
N ARG A 9 -26.99 -20.79 15.48
CA ARG A 9 -26.60 -19.39 15.24
C ARG A 9 -27.57 -18.80 14.23
N LEU A 10 -28.37 -17.84 14.68
CA LEU A 10 -29.23 -17.04 13.82
C LEU A 10 -28.36 -16.00 13.09
N PHE A 11 -28.05 -16.24 11.81
CA PHE A 11 -27.45 -15.21 10.94
C PHE A 11 -28.58 -14.50 10.20
N LEU A 12 -28.86 -13.26 10.60
CA LEU A 12 -29.72 -12.34 9.85
C LEU A 12 -28.88 -11.69 8.75
N THR A 13 -28.91 -12.25 7.54
CA THR A 13 -28.45 -11.56 6.33
C THR A 13 -29.63 -10.85 5.69
N ALA A 14 -29.69 -9.52 5.83
CA ALA A 14 -30.58 -8.68 5.04
C ALA A 14 -29.82 -8.19 3.81
N SER A 15 -30.01 -8.85 2.66
CA SER A 15 -29.59 -8.32 1.36
C SER A 15 -30.69 -7.43 0.82
N LEU A 16 -30.49 -6.11 0.84
CA LEU A 16 -31.40 -5.14 0.24
C LEU A 16 -30.90 -4.77 -1.17
N TYR A 17 -31.56 -5.32 -2.19
CA TYR A 17 -31.33 -4.98 -3.60
C TYR A 17 -31.87 -3.60 -3.92
N MET A 18 -31.07 -2.75 -4.57
CA MET A 18 -31.55 -1.75 -5.53
C MET A 18 -30.52 -1.50 -6.63
N PHE A 19 -30.92 -1.76 -7.88
CA PHE A 19 -30.19 -1.43 -9.11
C PHE A 19 -30.46 0.03 -9.53
N ASN A 20 -29.44 0.78 -9.98
CA ASN A 20 -29.50 1.47 -11.28
C ASN A 20 -28.13 2.00 -11.77
N SER A 21 -28.04 2.17 -13.08
CA SER A 21 -26.86 2.28 -13.94
C SER A 21 -26.10 3.62 -13.92
N ALA A 22 -24.76 3.55 -13.82
CA ALA A 22 -23.73 4.23 -14.63
C ALA A 22 -22.40 4.33 -13.84
N SER A 23 -21.35 3.66 -14.35
CA SER A 23 -19.92 3.96 -14.12
C SER A 23 -19.31 3.94 -12.71
N ALA A 24 -19.94 3.28 -11.75
CA ALA A 24 -19.26 2.79 -10.55
C ALA A 24 -19.76 1.37 -10.30
N GLN A 25 -18.89 0.37 -10.47
CA GLN A 25 -19.21 -0.95 -9.95
C GLN A 25 -19.10 -0.85 -8.43
N LEU A 26 -20.22 -0.54 -7.78
CA LEU A 26 -20.40 -0.82 -6.36
C LEU A 26 -20.11 -2.31 -6.21
N LEU A 27 -18.99 -2.67 -5.58
CA LEU A 27 -18.89 -3.99 -5.01
C LEU A 27 -20.03 -4.06 -3.99
N GLU A 28 -20.96 -4.99 -4.18
CA GLU A 28 -21.73 -5.54 -3.06
C GLU A 28 -20.73 -5.85 -1.93
N ALA A 29 -21.18 -5.98 -0.69
CA ALA A 29 -20.36 -6.45 0.42
C ALA A 29 -19.91 -7.93 0.25
N GLN A 30 -19.39 -8.28 -0.94
CA GLN A 30 -18.42 -9.31 -1.16
C GLN A 30 -17.31 -9.09 -0.14
N TYR A 31 -17.00 -10.19 0.52
CA TYR A 31 -15.83 -10.34 1.36
C TYR A 31 -14.62 -9.88 0.55
N LEU A 32 -14.20 -8.63 0.76
CA LEU A 32 -12.94 -8.15 0.23
C LEU A 32 -11.89 -8.83 1.10
N ASP A 33 -11.25 -9.87 0.56
CA ASP A 33 -10.18 -10.59 1.23
C ASP A 33 -8.93 -9.69 1.32
N ILE A 34 -8.99 -8.66 2.17
CA ILE A 34 -7.89 -7.76 2.49
C ILE A 34 -7.15 -8.37 3.68
N TYR A 35 -5.92 -8.83 3.47
CA TYR A 35 -5.19 -9.57 4.51
C TYR A 35 -4.01 -8.77 5.07
N SER A 36 -3.18 -8.18 4.20
CA SER A 36 -1.98 -7.44 4.62
C SER A 36 -1.85 -6.06 3.99
N ALA A 37 -2.97 -5.43 3.62
CA ALA A 37 -2.93 -4.14 2.92
C ALA A 37 -2.25 -3.03 3.73
N ALA A 38 -1.51 -2.19 3.02
CA ALA A 38 -1.17 -0.87 3.50
C ALA A 38 -2.42 0.01 3.40
N ALA A 39 -2.70 0.82 4.43
CA ALA A 39 -3.86 1.69 4.45
C ALA A 39 -3.52 3.10 4.92
N ASN A 40 -4.05 4.10 4.22
CA ASN A 40 -3.91 5.51 4.61
C ASN A 40 -5.22 6.27 4.45
N ARG A 41 -5.45 7.22 5.36
CA ARG A 41 -6.60 8.11 5.32
C ARG A 41 -6.22 9.45 4.68
N ALA A 42 -6.97 9.88 3.67
CA ALA A 42 -6.92 11.24 3.15
C ALA A 42 -8.33 11.85 3.19
N GLY A 43 -8.51 12.87 4.03
CA GLY A 43 -9.82 13.47 4.26
C GLY A 43 -10.83 12.47 4.86
N ASN A 44 -11.94 12.23 4.16
CA ASN A 44 -12.97 11.27 4.57
C ASN A 44 -12.85 9.91 3.86
N MET A 45 -11.76 9.70 3.14
CA MET A 45 -11.51 8.47 2.38
C MET A 45 -10.37 7.69 3.02
N VAL A 46 -10.47 6.36 3.01
CA VAL A 46 -9.38 5.45 3.31
C VAL A 46 -8.99 4.74 2.03
N TYR A 47 -7.70 4.68 1.74
CA TYR A 47 -7.16 3.98 0.58
C TYR A 47 -6.41 2.74 1.05
N PHE A 48 -6.62 1.61 0.38
CA PHE A 48 -5.93 0.35 0.64
C PHE A 48 -5.09 -0.06 -0.57
N PHE A 49 -3.91 -0.59 -0.29
CA PHE A 49 -2.96 -1.15 -1.25
C PHE A 49 -2.66 -2.56 -0.79
N ASP A 50 -3.32 -3.54 -1.41
CA ASP A 50 -3.50 -4.89 -0.87
C ASP A 50 -2.67 -5.95 -1.58
N ASP A 51 -2.43 -7.06 -0.87
CA ASP A 51 -1.53 -8.14 -1.24
C ASP A 51 -2.21 -9.41 -1.81
N ASN A 52 -3.54 -9.47 -1.78
CA ASN A 52 -4.25 -10.74 -1.97
C ASN A 52 -5.00 -10.86 -3.30
N GLN A 53 -5.28 -9.74 -3.97
CA GLN A 53 -5.83 -9.74 -5.32
C GLN A 53 -4.67 -9.73 -6.35
N LYS A 54 -4.16 -10.93 -6.68
CA LYS A 54 -2.98 -11.13 -7.57
C LYS A 54 -3.07 -10.48 -8.95
N SER A 55 -4.23 -10.00 -9.37
CA SER A 55 -4.45 -9.29 -10.64
C SER A 55 -4.87 -7.83 -10.46
N ASN A 56 -5.16 -7.38 -9.24
CA ASN A 56 -5.58 -6.01 -9.00
C ASN A 56 -4.35 -5.10 -8.86
N ARG A 57 -4.28 -4.11 -9.74
CA ARG A 57 -3.22 -3.11 -9.79
C ARG A 57 -3.75 -1.70 -9.53
N GLN A 58 -4.96 -1.61 -8.95
CA GLN A 58 -5.64 -0.38 -8.57
C GLN A 58 -5.71 -0.23 -7.04
N ALA A 59 -5.79 1.00 -6.56
CA ALA A 59 -6.10 1.26 -5.17
C ALA A 59 -7.58 0.94 -4.88
N LEU A 60 -7.85 0.47 -3.68
CA LEU A 60 -9.20 0.40 -3.13
C LEU A 60 -9.47 1.66 -2.32
N GLN A 61 -10.64 2.25 -2.47
CA GLN A 61 -11.09 3.40 -1.69
C GLN A 61 -12.32 3.00 -0.86
N LEU A 62 -12.33 3.36 0.41
CA LEU A 62 -13.47 3.30 1.33
C LEU A 62 -13.91 4.72 1.70
N ASP A 63 -15.16 5.04 1.44
CA ASP A 63 -15.79 6.27 1.94
C ASP A 63 -16.30 6.07 3.37
N LEU A 64 -15.76 6.83 4.31
CA LEU A 64 -16.10 6.73 5.74
C LEU A 64 -17.50 7.28 6.08
N ASN A 65 -18.17 8.01 5.18
CA ASN A 65 -19.52 8.51 5.43
C ASN A 65 -20.57 7.41 5.26
N ASN A 66 -20.38 6.53 4.29
CA ASN A 66 -21.39 5.56 3.85
C ASN A 66 -20.86 4.12 3.76
N PHE A 67 -19.59 3.91 4.11
CA PHE A 67 -18.88 2.62 4.08
C PHE A 67 -18.90 1.92 2.72
N ARG A 68 -18.96 2.70 1.63
CA ARG A 68 -18.85 2.15 0.27
C ARG A 68 -17.40 1.94 -0.11
N VAL A 69 -17.12 0.79 -0.73
CA VAL A 69 -15.80 0.44 -1.25
C VAL A 69 -15.83 0.37 -2.78
N MET A 70 -14.80 0.90 -3.42
CA MET A 70 -14.62 0.82 -4.87
C MET A 70 -13.14 0.82 -5.27
N PHE A 71 -12.82 0.27 -6.43
CA PHE A 71 -11.52 0.47 -7.06
C PHE A 71 -11.43 1.89 -7.65
N VAL A 72 -10.26 2.52 -7.53
CA VAL A 72 -9.98 3.87 -8.05
C VAL A 72 -8.66 3.90 -8.81
N GLY A 73 -8.59 4.80 -9.81
CA GLY A 73 -7.39 5.01 -10.63
C GLY A 73 -7.16 3.95 -11.70
N PRO A 74 -6.17 4.13 -12.58
CA PRO A 74 -5.76 3.12 -13.54
C PRO A 74 -5.00 1.96 -12.85
N PRO A 75 -4.93 0.77 -13.48
CA PRO A 75 -4.26 -0.41 -12.92
C PRO A 75 -2.73 -0.35 -13.06
N THR A 76 -2.07 0.66 -12.47
CA THR A 76 -0.64 0.95 -12.64
C THR A 76 0.25 0.59 -11.44
N LEU A 77 -0.34 0.24 -10.29
CA LEU A 77 0.42 -0.22 -9.11
C LEU A 77 1.07 -1.57 -9.38
N PRO A 78 2.15 -1.95 -8.66
CA PRO A 78 2.67 -3.30 -8.74
C PRO A 78 1.72 -4.26 -8.02
N ILE A 79 1.90 -5.55 -8.25
CA ILE A 79 1.29 -6.56 -7.39
C ILE A 79 2.05 -6.54 -6.06
N TYR A 80 1.37 -6.15 -5.00
CA TYR A 80 1.81 -6.45 -3.64
C TYR A 80 1.42 -7.91 -3.36
N ASN A 81 2.32 -8.68 -2.76
CA ASN A 81 2.10 -10.10 -2.43
C ASN A 81 2.74 -10.45 -1.09
N SER A 82 2.97 -9.42 -0.27
CA SER A 82 3.40 -9.48 1.12
C SER A 82 2.89 -8.23 1.84
N TYR A 83 3.52 -7.78 2.93
CA TYR A 83 3.02 -6.70 3.78
C TYR A 83 3.62 -5.34 3.33
N PRO A 84 3.01 -4.60 2.37
CA PRO A 84 3.45 -3.24 2.06
C PRO A 84 3.16 -2.30 3.23
N ASN A 85 3.80 -1.13 3.20
CA ASN A 85 3.44 -0.03 4.09
C ASN A 85 3.24 1.24 3.27
N SER A 86 2.49 2.19 3.83
CA SER A 86 2.27 3.47 3.18
C SER A 86 2.19 4.61 4.18
N VAL A 87 2.39 5.83 3.69
CA VAL A 87 2.28 7.05 4.50
C VAL A 87 1.65 8.18 3.69
N TYR A 88 0.69 8.88 4.29
CA TYR A 88 0.08 10.09 3.72
C TYR A 88 0.82 11.35 4.15
N THR A 89 1.10 12.23 3.18
CA THR A 89 1.87 13.47 3.39
C THR A 89 1.01 14.73 3.49
N GLY A 90 -0.32 14.58 3.38
CA GLY A 90 -1.25 15.71 3.21
C GLY A 90 -1.56 16.01 1.73
N GLU A 91 -0.77 15.48 0.81
CA GLU A 91 -0.96 15.63 -0.63
C GLU A 91 -0.97 14.26 -1.31
N PHE A 92 0.13 13.53 -1.21
CA PHE A 92 0.29 12.19 -1.80
C PHE A 92 0.37 11.10 -0.73
N ILE A 93 0.03 9.87 -1.12
CA ILE A 93 0.30 8.64 -0.37
C ILE A 93 1.51 7.96 -0.99
N TYR A 94 2.54 7.69 -0.21
CA TYR A 94 3.71 6.94 -0.65
C TYR A 94 3.62 5.50 -0.17
N ILE A 95 3.93 4.53 -1.03
CA ILE A 95 3.81 3.08 -0.76
C ILE A 95 5.16 2.41 -1.03
N LEU A 96 5.64 1.62 -0.07
CA LEU A 96 6.93 0.94 -0.13
C LEU A 96 6.78 -0.54 0.18
N GLY A 97 7.54 -1.38 -0.54
CA GLY A 97 7.76 -2.79 -0.24
C GLY A 97 6.53 -3.68 -0.35
N GLY A 98 6.55 -4.82 0.34
CA GLY A 98 5.46 -5.79 0.32
C GLY A 98 5.56 -6.78 -0.84
N HIS A 99 6.77 -7.22 -1.17
CA HIS A 99 7.03 -8.10 -2.32
C HIS A 99 7.67 -9.44 -1.90
N VAL A 100 7.28 -10.52 -2.56
CA VAL A 100 7.94 -11.84 -2.51
C VAL A 100 8.45 -12.15 -3.91
N ILE A 101 9.67 -12.68 -3.99
CA ILE A 101 10.24 -13.23 -5.23
C ILE A 101 9.42 -14.48 -5.59
N SER A 102 8.48 -14.34 -6.54
CA SER A 102 7.73 -15.46 -7.09
C SER A 102 7.96 -15.54 -8.60
N THR A 103 8.30 -16.72 -9.09
CA THR A 103 8.50 -17.00 -10.52
C THR A 103 7.23 -16.65 -11.32
N GLY A 104 7.36 -15.80 -12.35
CA GLY A 104 6.26 -15.46 -13.26
C GLY A 104 5.42 -14.23 -12.88
N ALA A 105 5.86 -13.45 -11.88
CA ALA A 105 5.23 -12.17 -11.52
C ALA A 105 5.81 -10.98 -12.31
N ASP A 106 5.10 -9.84 -12.23
CA ASP A 106 5.53 -8.52 -12.72
C ASP A 106 6.98 -8.17 -12.30
N PRO A 107 7.68 -7.26 -13.03
CA PRO A 107 8.98 -6.77 -12.58
C PRO A 107 8.89 -6.22 -11.16
N ILE A 108 9.69 -6.76 -10.24
CA ILE A 108 9.78 -6.26 -8.88
C ILE A 108 10.72 -5.07 -8.87
N TYR A 109 10.17 -3.90 -8.56
CA TYR A 109 10.96 -2.68 -8.43
C TYR A 109 11.56 -2.60 -7.03
N THR A 110 12.88 -2.76 -6.95
CA THR A 110 13.62 -2.87 -5.68
C THR A 110 14.17 -1.52 -5.21
N ASP A 111 14.26 -0.55 -6.12
CA ASP A 111 15.04 0.66 -5.98
C ASP A 111 14.18 1.92 -5.90
N GLY A 112 12.96 1.81 -5.39
CA GLY A 112 12.07 2.97 -5.33
C GLY A 112 10.82 2.81 -4.49
N ILE A 113 9.95 3.80 -4.65
CA ILE A 113 8.69 3.96 -3.93
C ILE A 113 7.59 4.34 -4.91
N TYR A 114 6.36 3.91 -4.65
CA TYR A 114 5.21 4.38 -5.42
C TYR A 114 4.60 5.62 -4.76
N GLU A 115 4.26 6.61 -5.56
CA GLU A 115 3.46 7.77 -5.17
C GLU A 115 2.07 7.62 -5.77
N PHE A 116 1.04 7.77 -4.93
CA PHE A 116 -0.37 7.78 -5.31
C PHE A 116 -0.99 9.13 -4.96
N ASP A 117 -1.65 9.74 -5.94
CA ASP A 117 -2.38 10.98 -5.77
C ASP A 117 -3.87 10.68 -5.47
N PRO A 118 -4.35 10.91 -4.24
CA PRO A 118 -5.75 10.65 -3.88
C PRO A 118 -6.76 11.58 -4.55
N SER A 119 -6.32 12.67 -5.19
CA SER A 119 -7.18 13.63 -5.89
C SER A 119 -7.41 13.29 -7.36
N THR A 120 -6.41 12.70 -8.02
CA THR A 120 -6.47 12.27 -9.44
C THR A 120 -6.56 10.76 -9.62
N PHE A 121 -6.23 10.00 -8.56
CA PHE A 121 -6.07 8.55 -8.55
C PHE A 121 -4.94 8.01 -9.43
N GLU A 122 -4.04 8.87 -9.88
CA GLU A 122 -2.86 8.46 -10.63
C GLU A 122 -1.78 7.92 -9.68
N SER A 123 -1.00 6.95 -10.18
CA SER A 123 0.17 6.41 -9.49
C SER A 123 1.40 6.52 -10.35
N ARG A 124 2.56 6.80 -9.75
CA ARG A 124 3.86 6.74 -10.43
C ARG A 124 4.92 6.10 -9.55
N PHE A 125 5.84 5.40 -10.20
CA PHE A 125 7.05 4.90 -9.55
C PHE A 125 8.10 6.00 -9.50
N ILE A 126 8.76 6.14 -8.35
CA ILE A 126 9.82 7.10 -8.10
C ILE A 126 11.04 6.35 -7.61
N GLN A 127 12.13 6.46 -8.35
CA GLN A 127 13.39 5.86 -7.95
C GLN A 127 13.93 6.52 -6.68
N VAL A 128 14.44 5.73 -5.74
CA VAL A 128 15.06 6.17 -4.50
C VAL A 128 16.49 5.64 -4.46
N ALA A 129 17.46 6.54 -4.61
CA ALA A 129 18.87 6.22 -4.45
C ALA A 129 19.16 5.82 -3.00
N ASN A 130 20.12 4.89 -2.83
CA ASN A 130 20.65 4.49 -1.54
C ASN A 130 19.62 3.89 -0.56
N LEU A 131 18.56 3.25 -1.07
CA LEU A 131 17.75 2.40 -0.19
C LEU A 131 18.67 1.38 0.51
N PRO A 132 18.48 1.12 1.82
CA PRO A 132 19.44 0.38 2.63
C PRO A 132 19.33 -1.15 2.43
N LEU A 133 19.11 -1.56 1.19
CA LEU A 133 19.12 -2.95 0.76
C LEU A 133 20.58 -3.39 0.57
N ARG A 134 20.92 -4.58 1.05
CA ARG A 134 22.28 -5.13 1.02
C ARG A 134 22.74 -5.51 -0.39
N ARG A 135 21.80 -5.86 -1.28
CA ARG A 135 22.08 -6.18 -2.68
C ARG A 135 21.06 -5.51 -3.59
N SER A 136 21.45 -5.26 -4.85
CA SER A 136 20.60 -4.62 -5.85
C SER A 136 19.35 -5.44 -6.23
N ASP A 137 19.40 -6.75 -6.02
CA ASP A 137 18.32 -7.71 -6.25
C ASP A 137 17.48 -7.97 -4.99
N SER A 138 17.79 -7.33 -3.86
CA SER A 138 17.04 -7.50 -2.62
C SER A 138 15.73 -6.71 -2.66
N ILE A 139 14.74 -7.17 -1.91
CA ILE A 139 13.41 -6.53 -1.85
C ILE A 139 12.98 -6.34 -0.41
N PHE A 140 12.08 -5.40 -0.17
CA PHE A 140 11.35 -5.35 1.10
C PHE A 140 10.23 -6.38 1.07
N LEU A 141 10.47 -7.54 1.69
CA LEU A 141 9.45 -8.54 1.97
C LEU A 141 8.38 -7.98 2.90
N LEU A 142 8.81 -7.52 4.07
CA LEU A 142 7.97 -6.72 4.96
C LEU A 142 8.49 -5.29 4.89
N ALA A 143 7.62 -4.37 4.47
CA ALA A 143 7.98 -2.97 4.42
C ALA A 143 8.31 -2.42 5.83
N PRO A 144 9.23 -1.45 5.96
CA PRO A 144 9.46 -0.77 7.23
C PRO A 144 8.19 -0.09 7.74
N ALA A 145 8.11 0.19 9.04
CA ALA A 145 7.14 1.16 9.54
C ALA A 145 7.50 2.55 9.02
N MET A 146 6.53 3.33 8.54
CA MET A 146 6.77 4.61 7.87
C MET A 146 6.07 5.77 8.59
N VAL A 147 6.78 6.89 8.77
CA VAL A 147 6.24 8.12 9.36
C VAL A 147 6.70 9.34 8.57
N PHE A 148 5.76 10.17 8.14
CA PHE A 148 6.08 11.43 7.46
C PHE A 148 6.27 12.55 8.47
N VAL A 149 7.36 13.32 8.30
CA VAL A 149 7.71 14.46 9.14
C VAL A 149 7.68 15.73 8.27
N PRO A 150 6.60 16.55 8.36
CA PRO A 150 6.39 17.67 7.45
C PRO A 150 7.50 18.73 7.46
N HIS A 151 8.05 19.05 8.64
CA HIS A 151 9.03 20.13 8.76
C HIS A 151 10.37 19.81 8.09
N SER A 152 10.69 18.53 7.88
CA SER A 152 11.90 18.07 7.19
C SER A 152 11.61 17.49 5.82
N ASN A 153 10.33 17.42 5.42
CA ASN A 153 9.88 16.80 4.17
C ASN A 153 10.48 15.38 3.96
N ARG A 154 10.48 14.57 5.02
CA ARG A 154 11.10 13.24 5.05
C ARG A 154 10.11 12.18 5.50
N ILE A 155 10.25 11.00 4.92
CA ILE A 155 9.61 9.78 5.41
C ILE A 155 10.66 9.01 6.20
N TYR A 156 10.45 8.84 7.50
CA TYR A 156 11.27 8.01 8.37
C TYR A 156 10.78 6.56 8.34
N CYS A 157 11.71 5.63 8.19
CA CYS A 157 11.47 4.21 8.04
C CYS A 157 12.15 3.44 9.17
N PHE A 158 11.41 2.55 9.83
CA PHE A 158 11.88 1.79 11.00
C PHE A 158 11.78 0.29 10.73
N GLY A 159 12.94 -0.39 10.75
CA GLY A 159 13.03 -1.84 10.59
C GLY A 159 12.54 -2.34 9.23
N GLY A 160 11.73 -3.40 9.25
CA GLY A 160 11.30 -4.14 8.05
C GLY A 160 12.03 -5.46 7.87
N VAL A 161 11.73 -6.15 6.78
CA VAL A 161 12.41 -7.39 6.40
C VAL A 161 12.83 -7.30 4.95
N GLU A 162 14.13 -7.33 4.75
CA GLU A 162 14.74 -7.52 3.45
C GLU A 162 14.67 -9.00 3.07
N LEU A 163 14.35 -9.32 1.83
CA LEU A 163 14.49 -10.66 1.27
C LEU A 163 15.53 -10.63 0.15
N THR A 164 16.47 -11.55 0.27
CA THR A 164 17.45 -11.92 -0.75
C THR A 164 17.09 -13.31 -1.29
N ASP A 165 17.76 -13.78 -2.35
CA ASP A 165 17.61 -15.17 -2.83
C ASP A 165 17.89 -16.23 -1.75
N ASP A 166 18.64 -15.86 -0.71
CA ASP A 166 19.14 -16.79 0.30
C ASP A 166 18.18 -16.91 1.48
N LEU A 167 17.90 -15.81 2.19
CA LEU A 167 17.09 -15.77 3.41
C LEU A 167 16.47 -14.38 3.70
N PRO A 168 15.35 -14.32 4.46
CA PRO A 168 14.84 -13.06 5.00
C PRO A 168 15.79 -12.51 6.08
N ILE A 169 16.07 -11.22 6.01
CA ILE A 169 16.91 -10.49 6.96
C ILE A 169 16.10 -9.38 7.62
N PHE A 170 15.96 -9.48 8.93
CA PHE A 170 15.32 -8.45 9.74
C PHE A 170 16.22 -7.22 9.80
N LEU A 171 15.64 -6.06 9.52
CA LEU A 171 16.30 -4.78 9.62
C LEU A 171 16.02 -4.20 11.00
N ASP A 172 17.06 -3.71 11.67
CA ASP A 172 17.03 -3.19 13.04
C ASP A 172 17.48 -1.72 13.12
N TYR A 173 17.63 -1.06 11.97
CA TYR A 173 18.05 0.33 11.87
C TYR A 173 16.92 1.23 11.37
N VAL A 174 17.18 2.54 11.45
CA VAL A 174 16.30 3.61 10.99
C VAL A 174 16.96 4.32 9.83
N PHE A 175 16.17 4.64 8.81
CA PHE A 175 16.61 5.46 7.69
C PHE A 175 15.49 6.44 7.33
N PHE A 176 15.78 7.41 6.46
CA PHE A 176 14.74 8.28 5.93
C PHE A 176 14.84 8.38 4.41
N ILE A 177 13.74 8.73 3.76
CA ILE A 177 13.65 9.12 2.35
C ILE A 177 13.36 10.62 2.30
N ASP A 178 14.25 11.40 1.68
CA ASP A 178 14.10 12.85 1.52
C ASP A 178 13.29 13.19 0.27
N LEU A 179 12.10 13.79 0.45
CA LEU A 179 11.17 14.12 -0.63
C LEU A 179 11.46 15.46 -1.32
N THR A 180 12.47 16.21 -0.87
CA THR A 180 12.78 17.54 -1.41
C THR A 180 13.05 17.53 -2.92
N PRO A 181 13.79 16.56 -3.50
CA PRO A 181 14.07 16.54 -4.94
C PRO A 181 12.83 16.47 -5.84
N LEU A 182 11.68 15.98 -5.35
CA LEU A 182 10.44 15.94 -6.14
C LEU A 182 9.76 17.30 -6.29
N ARG A 183 10.11 18.24 -5.42
CA ARG A 183 9.47 19.56 -5.37
C ARG A 183 10.28 20.62 -6.12
N ASP A 184 11.53 20.32 -6.44
CA ASP A 184 12.39 21.17 -7.26
C ASP A 184 12.34 20.73 -8.72
N GLN A 185 11.43 21.31 -9.52
CA GLN A 185 11.25 21.00 -10.94
C GLN A 185 12.45 21.37 -11.86
N ASN A 186 13.59 21.77 -11.29
CA ASN A 186 14.78 22.18 -12.02
C ASN A 186 15.92 21.14 -12.04
N VAL A 187 15.72 19.96 -11.45
CA VAL A 187 16.72 18.87 -11.51
C VAL A 187 16.21 17.78 -12.43
N SER A 188 16.95 17.52 -13.52
CA SER A 188 16.63 16.52 -14.54
C SER A 188 16.84 15.06 -14.08
N ALA A 189 16.74 14.80 -12.78
CA ALA A 189 16.81 13.47 -12.19
C ALA A 189 15.86 13.43 -10.99
N SER A 190 14.63 12.95 -11.24
CA SER A 190 13.56 12.81 -10.25
C SER A 190 13.81 11.61 -9.32
N SER A 191 14.96 11.57 -8.65
CA SER A 191 15.32 10.51 -7.71
C SER A 191 15.32 11.03 -6.28
N LEU A 192 14.67 10.28 -5.39
CA LEU A 192 14.76 10.50 -3.94
C LEU A 192 16.09 9.96 -3.43
N ILE A 193 16.49 10.37 -2.22
CA ILE A 193 17.68 9.84 -1.54
C ILE A 193 17.24 9.25 -0.20
N ALA A 194 17.68 8.02 0.06
CA ALA A 194 17.60 7.41 1.37
C ALA A 194 18.93 7.49 2.12
N GLU A 195 18.89 7.83 3.41
CA GLU A 195 20.08 7.90 4.25
C GLU A 195 19.83 7.21 5.60
N PRO A 196 20.80 6.44 6.12
CA PRO A 196 20.75 5.93 7.48
C PRO A 196 20.87 7.08 8.49
N LEU A 197 20.23 6.91 9.66
CA LEU A 197 20.42 7.81 10.81
C LEU A 197 21.65 7.43 11.65
#